data_AF-A0A6J3C5N7-F1
#
_entry.id   AF-A0A6J3C5N7-F1
#
_cell.length_a   1.000
_cell.length_b   1.000
_cell.length_c   1.000
_cell.angle_alpha   90.00
_cell.angle_beta   90.00
_cell.angle_gamma   90.00
#
_symmetry.space_group_name_H-M   'P 1'
#
loop_
_entity.id
_entity.type
_entity.pdbx_description
1 polymer ?
#
loop_
_entity_poly.entity_id
_entity_poly.type
_entity_poly.pdbx_seq_one_letter_code
_entity_poly.pdbx_strand_id
1 'polypeptide(L)'
;MKFLINIHYQIYNRNDHIDTITKVNFPTTNHLLDFLNASRKYIYVNTWGYLENGTWNGMTGYLVREEVEIGGSPMFLTSERIPVVEYISSPTPTRSKFVFQQPKLSYESNLFLLSFRNTVWYSSIALLLLLLLALFSVAIWEWKQTKHDINTRETDSGILRPNFADIVVLILGVTCQQGSPVEL
;
A
#
# COMPACT_ATOMS: atom_id res chain seq x y z
N MET A 1 -19.76 3.41 46.11
CA MET A 1 -19.17 2.54 45.09
C MET A 1 -17.89 3.22 44.56
N LYS A 2 -16.71 2.65 44.84
CA LYS A 2 -15.38 3.06 44.38
C LYS A 2 -15.04 2.37 43.04
N PHE A 3 -14.70 3.15 42.03
CA PHE A 3 -14.44 2.68 40.67
C PHE A 3 -12.97 2.89 40.31
N LEU A 4 -12.28 1.85 39.84
CA LEU A 4 -10.87 1.98 39.44
C LEU A 4 -10.79 2.22 37.94
N ILE A 5 -10.04 3.23 37.50
CA ILE A 5 -9.67 3.38 36.10
C ILE A 5 -8.19 3.13 35.99
N ASN A 6 -7.83 2.18 35.15
CA ASN A 6 -6.46 2.13 34.69
C ASN A 6 -6.27 3.28 33.69
N ILE A 7 -5.13 3.94 33.80
CA ILE A 7 -4.61 4.99 32.93
C ILE A 7 -4.80 6.44 33.43
N HIS A 8 -3.65 7.10 33.46
CA HIS A 8 -3.37 8.50 33.69
C HIS A 8 -4.40 9.45 33.04
N TYR A 9 -4.82 10.42 33.84
CA TYR A 9 -5.79 11.46 33.52
C TYR A 9 -5.29 12.34 32.38
N GLN A 10 -5.76 12.11 31.15
CA GLN A 10 -5.84 13.12 30.09
C GLN A 10 -6.57 12.58 28.85
N ILE A 11 -7.90 12.44 28.97
CA ILE A 11 -8.78 12.14 27.83
C ILE A 11 -8.76 13.30 26.81
N TYR A 12 -8.35 14.49 27.25
CA TYR A 12 -8.28 15.70 26.44
C TYR A 12 -6.93 15.96 25.75
N ASN A 13 -5.84 15.32 26.16
CA ASN A 13 -4.55 15.49 25.50
C ASN A 13 -4.27 14.32 24.56
N ARG A 14 -3.74 14.62 23.37
CA ARG A 14 -3.31 13.67 22.34
C ARG A 14 -2.06 12.91 22.80
N ASN A 15 -2.22 12.10 23.85
CA ASN A 15 -1.21 11.22 24.37
C ASN A 15 -1.31 9.89 23.61
N ASP A 16 -0.40 9.72 22.65
CA ASP A 16 -0.34 8.53 21.79
C ASP A 16 0.07 7.27 22.57
N HIS A 17 0.64 7.43 23.78
CA HIS A 17 1.03 6.33 24.66
C HIS A 17 -0.14 5.68 25.41
N ILE A 18 -1.33 6.29 25.39
CA ILE A 18 -2.51 5.75 26.07
C ILE A 18 -3.28 4.84 25.12
N ASP A 19 -3.56 3.63 25.58
CA ASP A 19 -4.31 2.62 24.82
C ASP A 19 -5.68 3.15 24.33
N THR A 20 -5.97 2.85 23.06
CA THR A 20 -7.19 3.32 22.40
C THR A 20 -8.44 2.68 23.00
N ILE A 21 -8.36 1.42 23.44
CA ILE A 21 -9.52 0.70 23.98
C ILE A 21 -9.92 1.30 25.33
N THR A 22 -8.96 1.69 26.16
CA THR A 22 -9.26 2.44 27.39
C THR A 22 -9.89 3.81 27.13
N LYS A 23 -9.41 4.57 26.13
CA LYS A 23 -10.01 5.88 25.79
C LYS A 23 -11.49 5.76 25.41
N VAL A 24 -11.88 4.67 24.75
CA VAL A 24 -13.27 4.42 24.34
C VAL A 24 -14.12 3.87 25.48
N ASN A 25 -13.58 2.98 26.30
CA ASN A 25 -14.33 2.37 27.40
C ASN A 25 -14.57 3.32 28.56
N PHE A 26 -13.63 4.21 28.88
CA PHE A 26 -13.80 5.19 29.97
C PHE A 26 -15.12 5.99 29.89
N PRO A 27 -15.45 6.68 28.78
CA PRO A 27 -16.72 7.40 28.68
C PRO A 27 -17.92 6.45 28.70
N THR A 28 -17.79 5.26 28.10
CA THR A 28 -18.86 4.24 28.10
C THR A 28 -19.20 3.77 29.51
N THR A 29 -18.19 3.48 30.34
CA THR A 29 -18.36 3.14 31.75
C THR A 29 -18.98 4.30 32.51
N ASN A 30 -18.56 5.55 32.27
CA ASN A 30 -19.19 6.69 32.92
C ASN A 30 -20.67 6.84 32.59
N HIS A 31 -21.06 6.68 31.33
CA HIS A 31 -22.48 6.69 30.95
C HIS A 31 -23.27 5.57 31.62
N LEU A 32 -22.70 4.37 31.76
CA LEU A 32 -23.31 3.29 32.53
C LEU A 32 -23.53 3.69 34.00
N LEU A 33 -22.56 4.37 34.61
CA LEU A 33 -22.68 4.84 35.99
C LEU A 33 -23.69 5.98 36.15
N ASP A 34 -23.83 6.86 35.14
CA ASP A 34 -24.89 7.88 35.11
C ASP A 34 -26.26 7.21 35.07
N PHE A 35 -26.41 6.22 34.20
CA PHE A 35 -27.65 5.44 34.06
C PHE A 35 -28.04 4.72 35.36
N LEU A 36 -27.06 4.19 36.10
CA LEU A 36 -27.28 3.53 37.39
C LEU A 36 -27.39 4.50 38.57
N ASN A 37 -27.28 5.82 38.34
CA ASN A 37 -27.23 6.86 39.38
C ASN A 37 -26.17 6.58 40.46
N ALA A 38 -25.01 6.06 40.04
CA ALA A 38 -23.94 5.64 40.94
C ALA A 38 -22.92 6.77 41.19
N SER A 39 -22.56 6.97 42.46
CA SER A 39 -21.46 7.87 42.85
C SER A 39 -20.12 7.34 42.35
N ARG A 40 -19.22 8.21 41.87
CA ARG A 40 -17.93 7.79 41.31
C ARG A 40 -16.77 8.30 42.15
N LYS A 41 -15.82 7.41 42.43
CA LYS A 41 -14.50 7.77 42.95
C LYS A 41 -13.47 7.02 42.15
N TYR A 42 -12.57 7.75 41.50
CA TYR A 42 -11.57 7.18 40.61
C TYR A 42 -10.26 6.92 41.33
N ILE A 43 -9.68 5.74 41.09
CA ILE A 43 -8.32 5.36 41.48
C ILE A 43 -7.56 5.05 40.20
N TYR A 44 -6.31 5.53 40.10
CA TYR A 44 -5.47 5.39 38.92
C TYR A 44 -4.34 4.41 39.17
N VAL A 45 -4.14 3.50 38.23
CA VAL A 45 -3.03 2.53 38.25
C VAL A 45 -2.34 2.48 36.89
N ASN A 46 -1.05 2.15 36.92
CA ASN A 46 -0.20 2.11 35.72
C ASN A 46 -0.11 0.72 35.07
N THR A 47 -0.59 -0.33 35.75
CA THR A 47 -0.51 -1.72 35.26
C THR A 47 -1.87 -2.40 35.34
N TRP A 48 -2.18 -3.26 34.37
CA TRP A 48 -3.41 -4.07 34.40
C TRP A 48 -3.44 -5.02 35.59
N GLY A 49 -2.26 -5.50 36.00
CA GLY A 49 -2.09 -6.37 37.14
C GLY A 49 -1.45 -7.68 36.72
N TYR A 50 -0.30 -7.97 37.30
CA TYR A 50 0.49 -9.16 37.08
C TYR A 50 0.64 -9.90 38.41
N LEU A 51 0.71 -11.22 38.32
CA LEU A 51 0.95 -12.06 39.47
C LEU A 51 2.46 -12.04 39.77
N GLU A 52 2.83 -11.36 40.86
CA GLU A 52 4.21 -11.25 41.31
C GLU A 52 4.30 -11.79 42.73
N ASN A 53 5.18 -12.78 42.95
CA ASN A 53 5.40 -13.42 44.25
C ASN A 53 4.11 -13.92 44.93
N GLY A 54 3.15 -14.43 44.14
CA GLY A 54 1.87 -14.95 44.64
C GLY A 54 0.81 -13.88 44.93
N THR A 55 1.10 -12.60 44.67
CA THR A 55 0.14 -11.49 44.87
C THR A 55 -0.10 -10.73 43.58
N TRP A 56 -1.35 -10.32 43.35
CA TRP A 56 -1.71 -9.51 42.19
C TRP A 56 -1.39 -8.04 42.45
N ASN A 57 -0.63 -7.44 41.53
CA ASN A 57 -0.42 -5.99 41.50
C ASN A 57 -1.44 -5.30 40.57
N GLY A 58 -1.31 -3.98 40.37
CA GLY A 58 -2.11 -3.23 39.40
C GLY A 58 -3.62 -3.31 39.62
N MET A 59 -4.39 -3.11 38.55
CA MET A 59 -5.86 -3.10 38.59
C MET A 59 -6.44 -4.43 39.09
N THR A 60 -5.93 -5.57 38.63
CA THR A 60 -6.32 -6.89 39.14
C THR A 60 -6.11 -7.00 40.66
N GLY A 61 -4.99 -6.49 41.18
CA GLY A 61 -4.72 -6.50 42.61
C GLY A 61 -5.73 -5.72 43.44
N TYR A 62 -6.14 -4.54 42.98
CA TYR A 62 -7.16 -3.75 43.66
C TYR A 62 -8.54 -4.42 43.64
N LEU A 63 -8.89 -5.12 42.54
CA LEU A 63 -10.14 -5.87 42.44
C LEU A 63 -10.13 -7.09 43.38
N VAL A 64 -9.03 -7.85 43.39
CA VAL A 64 -8.88 -9.04 44.25
C VAL A 64 -8.89 -8.69 45.74
N ARG A 65 -8.37 -7.52 46.11
CA ARG A 65 -8.39 -7.02 47.50
C ARG A 65 -9.68 -6.26 47.85
N GLU A 66 -10.67 -6.23 46.94
CA GLU A 66 -11.95 -5.54 47.11
C GLU A 66 -11.82 -4.04 47.46
N GLU A 67 -10.70 -3.42 47.08
CA GLU A 67 -10.46 -1.99 47.31
C GLU A 67 -11.28 -1.13 46.33
N VAL A 68 -11.71 -1.74 45.23
CA VAL A 68 -12.54 -1.18 44.15
C VAL A 68 -13.54 -2.22 43.67
N GLU A 69 -14.73 -1.79 43.25
CA GLU A 69 -15.76 -2.75 42.81
C GLU A 69 -15.75 -3.00 41.30
N ILE A 70 -15.31 -2.03 40.48
CA ILE A 70 -15.28 -2.18 39.00
C ILE A 70 -13.98 -1.62 38.42
N GLY A 71 -13.44 -2.34 37.43
CA GLY A 71 -12.40 -1.84 36.52
C GLY A 71 -13.02 -1.08 35.34
N GLY A 72 -12.80 0.22 35.26
CA GLY A 72 -13.28 1.13 34.20
C GLY A 72 -12.42 1.14 32.93
N SER A 73 -11.41 0.27 32.87
CA SER A 73 -10.58 0.09 31.68
C SER A 73 -10.63 -1.38 31.25
N PRO A 74 -10.64 -1.66 29.94
CA PRO A 74 -10.69 -3.01 29.42
C PRO A 74 -9.46 -3.78 29.88
N MET A 75 -9.70 -5.02 30.33
CA MET A 75 -8.66 -6.00 30.58
C MET A 75 -8.85 -7.18 29.65
N PHE A 76 -7.72 -7.71 29.16
CA PHE A 76 -7.76 -8.97 28.43
C PHE A 76 -8.19 -10.10 29.36
N LEU A 77 -9.13 -10.90 28.86
CA LEU A 77 -9.53 -12.16 29.46
C LEU A 77 -8.37 -13.16 29.31
N THR A 78 -7.76 -13.53 30.42
CA THR A 78 -6.67 -14.53 30.47
C THR A 78 -7.02 -15.63 31.45
N SER A 79 -6.56 -16.85 31.20
CA SER A 79 -6.86 -18.02 32.05
C SER A 79 -6.47 -17.82 33.52
N GLU A 80 -5.41 -17.06 33.78
CA GLU A 80 -4.96 -16.76 35.15
C GLU A 80 -5.88 -15.78 35.89
N ARG A 81 -6.59 -14.90 35.16
CA ARG A 81 -7.48 -13.89 35.77
C ARG A 81 -8.94 -14.33 35.88
N ILE A 82 -9.38 -15.27 35.04
CA ILE A 82 -10.73 -15.86 35.10
C ILE A 82 -11.14 -16.31 36.52
N PRO A 83 -10.30 -17.00 37.32
CA PRO A 83 -10.72 -17.46 38.64
C PRO A 83 -10.78 -16.37 39.71
N VAL A 84 -10.25 -15.16 39.45
CA VAL A 84 -10.09 -14.09 40.45
C VAL A 84 -10.79 -12.79 40.11
N VAL A 85 -11.23 -12.62 38.86
CA VAL A 85 -11.94 -11.42 38.38
C VAL A 85 -13.14 -11.85 37.54
N GLU A 86 -14.29 -11.26 37.84
CA GLU A 86 -15.50 -11.41 37.03
C GLU A 86 -15.51 -10.41 35.87
N TYR A 87 -15.83 -10.89 34.67
CA TYR A 87 -15.85 -10.10 33.45
C TYR A 87 -17.27 -9.87 32.97
N ILE A 88 -17.56 -8.62 32.59
CA ILE A 88 -18.77 -8.26 31.85
C ILE A 88 -18.49 -8.22 30.34
N SER A 89 -19.54 -8.37 29.54
CA SER A 89 -19.43 -8.27 28.08
C SER A 89 -18.89 -6.90 27.66
N SER A 90 -17.78 -6.90 26.91
CA SER A 90 -17.20 -5.67 26.35
C SER A 90 -17.98 -5.25 25.10
N PRO A 91 -18.42 -3.98 24.99
CA PRO A 91 -19.02 -3.48 23.76
C PRO A 91 -18.00 -3.32 22.62
N THR A 92 -16.70 -3.31 22.94
CA THR A 92 -15.62 -3.13 21.97
C THR A 92 -15.03 -4.50 21.59
N PRO A 93 -15.02 -4.87 20.29
CA PRO A 93 -14.41 -6.12 19.84
C PRO A 93 -12.88 -6.02 19.90
N THR A 94 -12.26 -6.99 20.57
CA THR A 94 -10.79 -7.06 20.72
C THR A 94 -10.21 -8.13 19.80
N ARG A 95 -9.15 -7.78 19.05
CA ARG A 95 -8.48 -8.71 18.12
C ARG A 95 -6.97 -8.55 18.21
N SER A 96 -6.23 -9.67 18.19
CA SER A 96 -4.78 -9.64 17.99
C SER A 96 -4.47 -9.33 16.53
N LYS A 97 -3.54 -8.40 16.29
CA LYS A 97 -3.11 -7.98 14.95
C LYS A 97 -1.59 -7.87 14.93
N PHE A 98 -0.98 -8.32 13.85
CA PHE A 98 0.42 -8.02 13.57
C PHE A 98 0.51 -6.67 12.86
N VAL A 99 1.31 -5.76 13.41
CA VAL A 99 1.54 -4.44 12.83
C VAL A 99 2.94 -4.46 12.22
N PHE A 100 3.01 -4.34 10.90
CA PHE A 100 4.26 -4.19 10.16
C PHE A 100 4.44 -2.75 9.74
N GLN A 101 5.68 -2.27 9.76
CA GLN A 101 5.99 -0.99 9.13
C GLN A 101 5.86 -1.12 7.61
N GLN A 102 5.36 -0.06 6.97
CA GLN A 102 5.29 -0.01 5.51
C GLN A 102 6.69 -0.27 4.92
N PRO A 103 6.85 -1.24 3.99
CA PRO A 103 8.12 -1.42 3.32
C PRO A 103 8.47 -0.14 2.57
N LYS A 104 9.74 0.27 2.63
CA LYS A 104 10.22 1.42 1.86
C LYS A 104 9.89 1.15 0.38
N LEU A 105 9.16 2.07 -0.25
CA LEU A 105 8.82 1.96 -1.67
C LEU A 105 10.13 1.77 -2.44
N SER A 106 10.27 0.68 -3.19
CA SER A 106 11.39 0.48 -4.09
C SER A 106 11.37 1.63 -5.10
N TYR A 107 12.37 2.50 -5.00
CA TYR A 107 12.53 3.67 -5.86
C TYR A 107 13.02 3.19 -7.24
N GLU A 108 12.17 2.46 -7.96
CA GLU A 108 12.45 2.06 -9.33
C GLU A 108 12.27 3.28 -10.24
N SER A 109 13.38 3.77 -10.78
CA SER A 109 13.46 5.06 -11.46
C SER A 109 12.65 5.13 -12.75
N ASN A 110 12.25 4.00 -13.34
CA ASN A 110 11.46 3.95 -14.57
C ASN A 110 10.53 2.74 -14.63
N LEU A 111 9.32 2.87 -14.07
CA LEU A 111 8.27 1.83 -14.12
C LEU A 111 7.94 1.38 -15.56
N PHE A 112 8.08 2.27 -16.54
CA PHE A 112 7.83 1.97 -17.96
C PHE A 112 8.90 1.09 -18.62
N LEU A 113 10.15 1.15 -18.15
CA LEU A 113 11.24 0.31 -18.66
C LEU A 113 11.28 -1.05 -17.96
N LEU A 114 10.76 -1.12 -16.73
CA LEU A 114 10.71 -2.35 -15.94
C LEU A 114 9.93 -3.47 -16.64
N SER A 115 8.90 -3.13 -17.42
CA SER A 115 8.08 -4.11 -18.14
C SER A 115 8.84 -4.86 -19.24
N PHE A 116 9.98 -4.33 -19.72
CA PHE A 116 10.73 -4.91 -20.84
C PHE A 116 12.11 -5.40 -20.42
N ARG A 117 12.38 -6.69 -20.59
CA ARG A 117 13.72 -7.27 -20.41
C ARG A 117 14.67 -6.74 -21.50
N ASN A 118 15.97 -6.62 -21.18
CA ASN A 118 17.01 -6.21 -22.13
C ASN A 118 16.99 -7.01 -23.45
N THR A 119 16.56 -8.26 -23.41
CA THR A 119 16.39 -9.11 -24.60
C THR A 119 15.43 -8.53 -25.62
N VAL A 120 14.33 -7.90 -25.18
CA VAL A 120 13.32 -7.30 -26.06
C VAL A 120 13.92 -6.13 -26.85
N TRP A 121 14.76 -5.32 -26.21
CA TRP A 121 15.45 -4.20 -26.86
C TRP A 121 16.40 -4.68 -27.95
N TYR A 122 17.24 -5.69 -27.65
CA TYR A 122 18.14 -6.27 -28.66
C TYR A 122 17.37 -6.90 -29.82
N SER A 123 16.28 -7.64 -29.54
CA SER A 123 15.43 -8.22 -30.59
C SER A 123 14.74 -7.14 -31.44
N SER A 124 14.30 -6.04 -30.84
CA SER A 124 13.66 -4.93 -31.55
C SER A 124 14.64 -4.21 -32.48
N ILE A 125 15.85 -3.92 -32.00
CA ILE A 125 16.91 -3.31 -32.83
C ILE A 125 17.31 -4.26 -33.98
N ALA A 126 17.46 -5.55 -33.71
CA ALA A 126 17.78 -6.53 -34.74
C ALA A 126 16.69 -6.60 -35.82
N LEU A 127 15.41 -6.58 -35.43
CA LEU A 127 14.30 -6.55 -36.37
C LEU A 127 14.28 -5.27 -37.22
N LEU A 128 14.51 -4.11 -36.61
CA LEU A 128 14.59 -2.83 -37.33
C LEU A 128 15.72 -2.83 -38.37
N LEU A 129 16.89 -3.39 -38.04
CA LEU A 129 18.01 -3.50 -38.98
C LEU A 129 17.69 -4.45 -40.13
N LEU A 130 17.03 -5.59 -39.86
CA LEU A 130 16.61 -6.52 -40.92
C LEU A 130 15.60 -5.87 -41.87
N LEU A 131 14.63 -5.12 -41.35
CA LEU A 131 13.67 -4.38 -42.16
C LEU A 131 14.35 -3.31 -43.02
N LEU A 132 15.33 -2.60 -42.47
CA LEU A 132 16.11 -1.60 -43.21
C LEU A 132 16.86 -2.23 -44.38
N LEU A 133 17.54 -3.36 -44.16
CA LEU A 133 18.26 -4.06 -45.23
C LEU A 133 17.30 -4.58 -46.31
N ALA A 134 16.16 -5.14 -45.91
CA ALA A 134 15.14 -5.61 -46.84
C ALA A 134 14.61 -4.46 -47.71
N LEU A 135 14.17 -3.36 -47.10
CA LEU A 135 13.64 -2.20 -47.84
C LEU A 135 14.70 -1.53 -48.71
N PHE A 136 15.94 -1.45 -48.25
CA PHE A 136 17.04 -0.90 -49.05
C PHE A 136 17.34 -1.76 -50.29
N SER A 137 17.28 -3.09 -50.15
CA SER A 137 17.47 -3.99 -51.29
C SER A 137 16.33 -3.90 -52.31
N VAL A 138 15.08 -3.76 -51.86
CA VAL A 138 13.90 -3.51 -52.71
C VAL A 138 14.02 -2.16 -53.41
N ALA A 139 14.35 -1.09 -52.69
CA ALA A 139 14.51 0.25 -53.28
C ALA A 139 15.59 0.27 -54.38
N ILE A 140 16.71 -0.44 -54.19
CA ILE A 140 17.75 -0.59 -55.22
C ILE A 140 17.25 -1.40 -56.41
N TRP A 141 16.50 -2.49 -56.14
CA TRP A 141 15.94 -3.33 -57.19
C TRP A 141 14.98 -2.55 -58.07
N GLU A 142 14.01 -1.86 -57.46
CA GLU A 142 13.03 -1.00 -58.15
C GLU A 142 13.74 0.11 -58.93
N TRP A 143 14.73 0.77 -58.32
CA TRP A 143 15.53 1.78 -59.00
C TRP A 143 16.24 1.24 -60.24
N LYS A 144 16.75 0.00 -60.19
CA LYS A 144 17.40 -0.65 -61.34
C LYS A 144 16.41 -1.07 -62.42
N GLN A 145 15.24 -1.59 -62.04
CA GLN A 145 14.21 -2.06 -62.97
C GLN A 145 13.55 -0.89 -63.72
N THR A 146 13.27 0.22 -63.03
CA THR A 146 12.68 1.43 -63.62
C THR A 146 13.68 2.24 -64.45
N LYS A 147 14.91 1.73 -64.68
CA LYS A 147 15.92 2.38 -65.53
C LYS A 147 15.54 2.45 -67.00
N HIS A 148 14.57 1.64 -67.42
CA HIS A 148 14.10 1.56 -68.79
C HIS A 148 13.03 2.63 -69.15
N ASP A 149 12.33 3.21 -68.16
CA ASP A 149 11.28 4.21 -68.34
C ASP A 149 11.61 5.52 -67.59
N ILE A 150 12.48 6.34 -68.19
CA ILE A 150 13.00 7.57 -67.57
C ILE A 150 11.89 8.63 -67.37
N ASN A 151 10.87 8.67 -68.23
CA ASN A 151 9.81 9.68 -68.17
C ASN A 151 8.79 9.47 -67.02
N THR A 152 8.66 8.25 -66.49
CA THR A 152 7.69 7.92 -65.42
C THR A 152 8.24 8.19 -64.01
N ARG A 153 9.56 8.37 -63.89
CA ARG A 153 10.27 8.52 -62.61
C ARG A 153 10.06 9.84 -61.89
N GLU A 154 9.78 10.92 -62.62
CA GLU A 154 9.60 12.24 -62.03
C GLU A 154 8.15 12.53 -61.62
N THR A 155 7.19 11.78 -62.18
CA THR A 155 5.76 11.98 -61.95
C THR A 155 5.15 11.01 -60.94
N ASP A 156 5.82 9.91 -60.63
CA ASP A 156 5.27 8.86 -59.77
C ASP A 156 5.80 8.98 -58.34
N SER A 157 4.99 9.58 -57.47
CA SER A 157 5.27 9.74 -56.04
C SER A 157 5.32 8.42 -55.27
N GLY A 158 4.92 7.30 -55.88
CA GLY A 158 4.95 5.96 -55.29
C GLY A 158 6.31 5.25 -55.35
N ILE A 159 7.28 5.76 -56.11
CA ILE A 159 8.60 5.13 -56.24
C ILE A 159 9.51 5.57 -55.08
N LEU A 160 9.90 4.61 -54.23
CA LEU A 160 10.79 4.86 -53.12
C LEU A 160 12.19 5.23 -53.63
N ARG A 161 12.64 6.44 -53.29
CA ARG A 161 14.01 6.87 -53.60
C ARG A 161 14.98 6.00 -52.79
N PRO A 162 16.07 5.49 -53.40
CA PRO A 162 17.08 4.70 -52.69
C PRO A 162 17.99 5.61 -51.85
N ASN A 163 17.38 6.45 -51.02
CA ASN A 163 18.04 7.33 -50.08
C ASN A 163 17.89 6.74 -48.68
N PHE A 164 19.01 6.67 -47.95
CA PHE A 164 19.05 6.09 -46.61
C PHE A 164 18.12 6.83 -45.64
N ALA A 165 18.07 8.17 -45.72
CA ALA A 165 17.23 8.98 -44.84
C ALA A 165 15.73 8.70 -45.06
N ASP A 166 15.29 8.59 -46.31
CA ASP A 166 13.88 8.39 -46.66
C ASP A 166 13.39 7.01 -46.17
N ILE A 167 14.24 5.98 -46.29
CA ILE A 167 13.94 4.63 -45.80
C ILE A 167 13.89 4.57 -44.27
N VAL A 168 14.79 5.29 -43.58
CA VAL A 168 14.78 5.37 -42.11
C VAL A 168 13.52 6.08 -41.62
N VAL A 169 13.14 7.19 -42.24
CA VAL A 169 11.91 7.93 -41.89
C VAL A 169 10.67 7.07 -42.14
N LEU A 170 10.64 6.31 -43.24
CA LEU A 170 9.56 5.36 -43.54
C LEU A 170 9.44 4.28 -42.45
N ILE A 171 10.55 3.66 -42.05
CA ILE A 171 10.56 2.61 -41.01
C ILE A 171 10.11 3.15 -39.67
N LEU A 172 10.55 4.37 -39.31
CA LEU A 172 10.11 5.04 -38.09
C LEU A 172 8.61 5.34 -38.14
N GLY A 173 8.11 5.84 -39.27
CA GLY A 173 6.68 6.10 -39.50
C GLY A 173 5.84 4.83 -39.35
N VAL A 174 6.28 3.71 -39.92
CA VAL A 174 5.59 2.41 -39.80
C VAL A 174 5.65 1.87 -38.36
N THR A 175 6.82 1.92 -37.72
CA THR A 175 7.01 1.40 -36.34
C THR A 175 6.20 2.20 -35.32
N CYS A 176 6.11 3.51 -35.50
CA CYS A 176 5.31 4.40 -34.68
C CYS A 176 3.83 4.45 -35.11
N GLN A 177 3.42 3.68 -36.12
CA GLN A 177 2.06 3.67 -36.69
C GLN A 177 1.58 5.04 -37.19
N GLN A 178 2.51 5.91 -37.59
CA GLN A 178 2.24 7.26 -38.09
C GLN A 178 2.00 7.31 -39.61
N GLY A 179 2.17 6.18 -40.30
CA GLY A 179 1.99 6.08 -41.75
C GLY A 179 3.28 6.38 -42.54
N SER A 180 3.15 6.42 -43.87
CA SER A 180 4.24 6.65 -44.83
C SER A 180 4.10 8.03 -45.46
N PRO A 181 5.21 8.77 -45.70
CA PRO A 181 5.18 9.99 -46.51
C PRO A 181 5.03 9.71 -48.02
N VAL A 182 5.21 8.45 -48.43
CA VAL A 182 4.96 7.95 -49.80
C VAL A 182 3.52 7.45 -49.84
N GLU A 183 2.68 8.06 -50.69
CA GLU A 183 1.33 7.58 -50.96
C GLU A 183 1.42 6.31 -51.83
N LEU A 184 0.79 5.24 -51.36
CA LEU A 184 0.80 3.90 -51.95
C LEU A 184 -0.52 3.64 -52.69
#